data_AF-A0A1F8QLT2-F1
#
_entry.id   AF-A0A1F8QLT2-F1
#
_cell.length_a   1.000
_cell.length_b   1.000
_cell.length_c   1.000
_cell.angle_alpha   90.00
_cell.angle_beta   90.00
_cell.angle_gamma   90.00
#
_symmetry.space_group_name_H-M   'P 1'
#
loop_
_entity.id
_entity.type
_entity.pdbx_description
1 polymer ?
#
loop_
_entity_poly.entity_id
_entity_poly.type
_entity_poly.pdbx_seq_one_letter_code
_entity_poly.pdbx_strand_id
1 'polypeptide(L)'
;MNGMTNNMISEVRGKNRRKLAGRAFITVDSIAAYCMVSRSTVGRWIRDGKLPAMKLPSGHFRVTVSDFRDFLKRHNMPVTRELLDS
;
A
#
# COMPACT_ATOMS: atom_id res chain seq x y z
N MET A 1 49.60 14.52 21.00
CA MET A 1 48.42 13.79 21.49
C MET A 1 47.20 14.64 21.16
N ASN A 2 46.57 14.41 20.00
CA ASN A 2 45.49 15.26 19.49
C ASN A 2 44.28 14.40 19.14
N GLY A 3 43.18 14.69 19.82
CA GLY A 3 41.81 14.66 19.32
C GLY A 3 41.37 13.43 18.53
N MET A 4 40.82 12.44 19.22
CA MET A 4 39.82 11.55 18.63
C MET A 4 38.56 12.38 18.32
N THR A 5 38.46 12.90 17.10
CA THR A 5 37.22 13.49 16.60
C THR A 5 36.22 12.37 16.36
N ASN A 6 35.17 12.36 17.18
CA ASN A 6 34.01 11.52 17.00
C ASN A 6 33.43 11.71 15.60
N ASN A 7 33.41 10.62 14.84
CA ASN A 7 32.74 10.47 13.56
C ASN A 7 31.22 10.68 13.75
N MET A 8 30.78 11.93 13.64
CA MET A 8 29.38 12.33 13.71
C MET A 8 28.85 12.49 12.28
N ILE A 9 27.87 11.64 11.95
CA ILE A 9 26.81 11.82 10.94
C ILE A 9 27.20 11.92 9.45
N SER A 10 27.64 10.81 8.85
CA SER A 10 27.62 10.59 7.40
C SER A 10 26.35 9.86 6.92
N GLU A 11 25.16 10.27 7.38
CA GLU A 11 23.87 9.77 6.86
C GLU A 11 23.21 10.80 5.93
N VAL A 12 23.80 10.97 4.75
CA VAL A 12 23.18 11.71 3.63
C VAL A 12 23.27 10.91 2.34
N ARG A 13 22.69 9.70 2.30
CA ARG A 13 22.49 8.95 1.06
C ARG A 13 21.13 8.25 1.07
N GLY A 14 20.24 8.66 0.16
CA GLY A 14 19.04 7.86 -0.17
C GLY A 14 17.69 8.57 -0.12
N LYS A 15 17.65 9.84 -0.56
CA LYS A 15 16.50 10.54 -1.15
C LYS A 15 15.21 9.71 -1.29
N ASN A 16 14.22 9.98 -0.43
CA ASN A 16 12.87 10.40 -0.83
C ASN A 16 12.15 9.61 -1.96
N ARG A 17 12.33 8.29 -2.08
CA ARG A 17 11.51 7.41 -2.96
C ARG A 17 10.28 6.81 -2.27
N ARG A 18 10.15 6.92 -0.94
CA ARG A 18 9.11 6.23 -0.17
C ARG A 18 7.76 6.95 -0.07
N LYS A 19 7.63 8.20 -0.56
CA LYS A 19 6.41 9.02 -0.44
C LYS A 19 5.55 9.11 -1.71
N LEU A 20 5.83 8.29 -2.74
CA LEU A 20 5.05 8.25 -3.98
C LEU A 20 4.15 7.01 -4.13
N ALA A 21 4.33 5.98 -3.28
CA ALA A 21 3.41 4.83 -3.22
C ALA A 21 1.97 5.20 -2.82
N GLY A 22 1.73 6.45 -2.41
CA GLY A 22 0.40 7.03 -2.16
C GLY A 22 -0.35 7.53 -3.40
N ARG A 23 0.15 7.28 -4.62
CA ARG A 23 -0.49 7.73 -5.88
C ARG A 23 -0.95 6.60 -6.80
N ALA A 24 -0.60 5.36 -6.51
CA ALA A 24 -1.07 4.23 -7.29
C ALA A 24 -2.45 3.77 -6.81
N PHE A 25 -3.38 3.67 -7.74
CA PHE A 25 -4.70 3.08 -7.49
C PHE A 25 -4.74 1.66 -8.03
N ILE A 26 -5.35 0.77 -7.26
CA ILE A 26 -5.66 -0.60 -7.65
C ILE A 26 -7.17 -0.75 -7.85
N THR A 27 -7.54 -1.59 -8.81
CA THR A 27 -8.94 -1.89 -9.11
C THR A 27 -9.47 -3.02 -8.22
N VAL A 28 -10.79 -3.11 -8.09
CA VAL A 28 -11.45 -4.22 -7.40
C VAL A 28 -11.10 -5.56 -8.01
N ASP A 29 -10.93 -5.62 -9.34
CA ASP A 29 -10.47 -6.80 -10.06
C ASP A 29 -9.09 -7.27 -9.64
N SER A 30 -8.13 -6.34 -9.64
CA SER A 30 -6.76 -6.66 -9.27
C SER A 30 -6.68 -7.10 -7.82
N ILE A 31 -7.46 -6.50 -6.92
CA ILE A 31 -7.58 -6.95 -5.52
C ILE A 31 -8.19 -8.36 -5.44
N ALA A 32 -9.26 -8.62 -6.19
CA ALA A 32 -9.94 -9.90 -6.20
C ALA A 32 -9.01 -11.02 -6.70
N ALA A 33 -8.30 -10.78 -7.80
CA ALA A 33 -7.31 -11.68 -8.34
C ALA A 33 -6.15 -11.93 -7.35
N TYR A 34 -5.64 -10.84 -6.74
CA TYR A 34 -4.55 -10.91 -5.78
C TYR A 34 -4.92 -11.75 -4.55
N CYS A 35 -6.10 -11.51 -3.96
CA CYS A 35 -6.58 -12.24 -2.79
C CYS A 35 -7.24 -13.58 -3.15
N MET A 36 -7.33 -13.93 -4.44
CA MET A 36 -8.07 -15.10 -4.95
C MET A 36 -9.52 -15.17 -4.44
N VAL A 37 -10.20 -14.02 -4.35
CA VAL A 37 -11.59 -13.91 -3.92
C VAL A 37 -12.47 -13.37 -5.05
N SER A 38 -13.80 -13.45 -4.88
CA SER A 38 -14.73 -12.83 -5.82
C SER A 38 -14.73 -11.29 -5.73
N ARG A 39 -15.04 -10.59 -6.83
CA ARG A 39 -15.34 -9.14 -6.83
C ARG A 39 -16.40 -8.76 -5.79
N SER A 40 -17.41 -9.61 -5.61
CA SER A 40 -18.48 -9.42 -4.63
C SER A 40 -17.96 -9.38 -3.19
N THR A 41 -16.96 -10.21 -2.88
CA THR A 41 -16.26 -10.24 -1.59
C THR A 41 -15.54 -8.92 -1.34
N VAL A 42 -14.79 -8.43 -2.33
CA VAL A 42 -14.09 -7.14 -2.23
C VAL A 42 -15.08 -5.98 -2.10
N GLY A 43 -16.17 -5.99 -2.88
CA GLY A 43 -17.24 -5.00 -2.77
C GLY A 43 -17.93 -5.02 -1.41
N ARG A 44 -18.00 -6.19 -0.75
CA ARG A 44 -18.47 -6.30 0.64
C ARG A 44 -17.49 -5.67 1.61
N TRP A 45 -16.19 -5.90 1.46
CA TRP A 45 -15.19 -5.22 2.30
C TRP A 45 -15.26 -3.69 2.20
N ILE A 46 -15.53 -3.17 1.00
CA ILE A 46 -15.74 -1.73 0.77
C ILE A 46 -17.01 -1.24 1.46
N ARG A 47 -18.15 -1.92 1.26
CA ARG A 47 -19.44 -1.55 1.89
C ARG A 47 -19.42 -1.67 3.41
N ASP A 48 -18.72 -2.66 3.94
CA ASP A 48 -18.55 -2.88 5.38
C ASP A 48 -17.53 -1.89 5.99
N GLY A 49 -16.92 -1.00 5.19
CA GLY A 49 -15.94 -0.01 5.65
C GLY A 49 -14.57 -0.58 6.02
N LYS A 50 -14.32 -1.87 5.72
CA LYS A 50 -13.05 -2.55 6.01
C LYS A 50 -11.95 -2.15 5.05
N LEU A 51 -12.30 -1.92 3.79
CA LEU A 51 -11.38 -1.50 2.75
C LEU A 51 -11.77 -0.11 2.22
N PRO A 52 -10.99 0.94 2.54
CA PRO A 52 -11.23 2.28 2.02
C PRO A 52 -11.16 2.30 0.49
N ALA A 53 -12.18 2.88 -0.16
CA ALA A 53 -12.24 3.00 -1.61
C ALA A 53 -12.91 4.30 -2.06
N MET A 54 -12.41 4.86 -3.16
CA MET A 54 -13.02 5.96 -3.88
C MET A 54 -14.01 5.41 -4.91
N LYS A 55 -15.27 5.83 -4.82
CA LYS A 55 -16.29 5.53 -5.83
C LYS A 55 -16.24 6.57 -6.95
N LEU A 56 -16.05 6.13 -8.19
CA LEU A 56 -16.09 6.98 -9.38
C LEU A 56 -17.55 7.18 -9.83
N PRO A 57 -17.88 8.27 -10.55
CA PRO A 57 -19.23 8.51 -11.08
C PRO A 57 -19.75 7.38 -11.97
N SER A 58 -18.87 6.62 -12.62
CA SER A 58 -19.21 5.43 -13.41
C SER A 58 -19.60 4.20 -12.59
N GLY A 59 -19.51 4.25 -11.26
CA GLY A 59 -19.85 3.14 -10.36
C GLY A 59 -18.68 2.20 -10.04
N HIS A 60 -17.52 2.40 -10.67
CA HIS A 60 -16.32 1.64 -10.32
C HIS A 60 -15.66 2.16 -9.03
N PHE A 61 -14.94 1.28 -8.35
CA PHE A 61 -14.15 1.64 -7.17
C PHE A 61 -12.65 1.68 -7.51
N ARG A 62 -11.94 2.57 -6.82
CA ARG A 62 -10.49 2.68 -6.80
C ARG A 62 -10.01 2.65 -5.37
N VAL A 63 -9.09 1.74 -5.06
CA VAL A 63 -8.48 1.62 -3.74
C VAL A 63 -7.04 2.10 -3.87
N THR A 64 -6.51 2.83 -2.91
CA THR A 64 -5.08 3.19 -2.96
C THR A 64 -4.24 1.96 -2.62
N VAL A 65 -3.06 1.81 -3.23
CA VAL A 65 -2.15 0.72 -2.88
C VAL A 65 -1.78 0.76 -1.39
N SER A 66 -1.69 1.96 -0.80
CA SER A 66 -1.45 2.12 0.64
C SER A 66 -2.58 1.55 1.50
N ASP A 67 -3.84 1.91 1.20
CA ASP A 67 -5.00 1.42 1.94
C ASP A 67 -5.13 -0.11 1.82
N PHE A 68 -4.88 -0.64 0.62
CA PHE A 68 -4.91 -2.07 0.40
C PHE A 68 -3.81 -2.80 1.18
N ARG A 69 -2.59 -2.28 1.18
CA ARG A 69 -1.49 -2.84 1.98
C ARG A 69 -1.79 -2.83 3.47
N ASP A 70 -2.38 -1.74 3.97
CA ASP A 70 -2.75 -1.63 5.38
C ASP A 70 -3.90 -2.58 5.74
N PHE A 71 -4.85 -2.78 4.83
CA PHE A 71 -5.88 -3.81 4.96
C PHE A 71 -5.26 -5.22 5.06
N LEU A 72 -4.35 -5.58 4.16
CA LEU A 72 -3.68 -6.89 4.19
C LEU A 72 -2.96 -7.13 5.52
N LYS A 73 -2.23 -6.11 6.03
CA LYS A 73 -1.54 -6.18 7.32
C LYS A 73 -2.52 -6.36 8.49
N ARG A 74 -3.61 -5.59 8.53
CA ARG A 74 -4.63 -5.67 9.59
C ARG A 74 -5.32 -7.02 9.64
N HIS A 75 -5.52 -7.65 8.48
CA HIS A 75 -6.17 -8.96 8.36
C HIS A 75 -5.18 -10.13 8.31
N ASN A 76 -3.90 -9.88 8.58
CA ASN A 76 -2.83 -10.88 8.58
C ASN A 76 -2.78 -11.72 7.28
N MET A 77 -3.09 -11.09 6.15
CA MET A 77 -3.06 -11.67 4.82
C MET A 77 -1.65 -11.58 4.22
N PRO A 78 -1.21 -12.57 3.43
CA PRO A 78 0.12 -12.54 2.84
C PRO A 78 0.28 -11.38 1.85
N VAL A 79 1.30 -10.55 2.10
CA VAL A 79 1.75 -9.50 1.19
C VAL A 79 2.83 -10.08 0.28
N THR A 80 2.54 -10.25 -1.00
CA THR A 80 3.51 -10.71 -1.99
C THR A 80 4.43 -9.55 -2.40
N ARG A 81 5.61 -9.91 -2.89
CA ARG A 81 6.68 -8.97 -3.21
C ARG A 81 6.29 -7.96 -4.29
N GLU A 82 5.40 -8.34 -5.21
CA GLU A 82 4.91 -7.46 -6.29
C GLU A 82 4.19 -6.20 -5.80
N LEU A 83 3.50 -6.28 -4.65
CA LEU A 83 2.88 -5.10 -4.02
C LEU A 83 3.84 -4.27 -3.17
N LEU A 84 5.03 -4.78 -2.85
CA LEU A 84 6.03 -4.09 -2.04
C LEU A 84 6.93 -3.16 -2.89
N ASP A 85 7.01 -3.41 -4.19
CA ASP A 85 7.95 -2.76 -5.11
C ASP A 85 7.33 -1.64 -5.98
N SER A 86 6.03 -1.29 -5.79
CA SER A 86 5.29 -0.29 -6.58
C SER A 86 4.91 0.99 -5.82
#